data_AF-A0A846PIA1-F1
#
_entry.id   AF-A0A846PIA1-F1
#
_cell.length_a   1.000
_cell.length_b   1.000
_cell.length_c   1.000
_cell.angle_alpha   90.00
_cell.angle_beta   90.00
_cell.angle_gamma   90.00
#
_symmetry.space_group_name_H-M   'P 1'
#
loop_
_entity.id
_entity.type
_entity.pdbx_description
1 polymer ?
#
loop_
_entity_poly.entity_id
_entity_poly.type
_entity_poly.pdbx_seq_one_letter_code
_entity_poly.pdbx_strand_id
1 'polypeptide(L)'
;MSQTCALTKELKVWENILDRYGHPRLDVARNFFLPLQQEDVPLLLEAFEFWQTYDEYGLIEGENQVTGERLYLAIKCSKRGNDVFASRLKRKLGFLRKWSDVKFFSLKDFNTHKTVKTRLLWVTLTYDSKKCSLHDAWLDCMQEYNLFITNLRNKYGKIDVLRFIQPFPSSEGAAFGYPHFHLVLLFQEAEFEVFPRFEADSEGKNSLVFRVKEKYEIEAQGKYHSFIDVKALKSARAVSNYVVKYAENVAYGESSKALINSAVMWLYRKQTYSMSGSFRRSYHDLMVTKQGSKVQLMLDGAPLEEWVWSWRGVRSGASMGAQGVWLLE
;
A
#
# COMPACT_ATOMS: atom_id res chain seq x y z
N MET A 1 37.16 -7.53 17.95
CA MET A 1 36.79 -8.19 16.68
C MET A 1 35.42 -7.75 16.12
N SER A 2 34.82 -6.60 16.52
CA SER A 2 33.44 -6.25 16.11
C SER A 2 33.29 -4.97 15.25
N GLN A 3 34.37 -4.28 14.85
CA GLN A 3 34.27 -3.11 13.96
C GLN A 3 34.54 -3.44 12.48
N THR A 4 35.39 -4.43 12.19
CA THR A 4 35.76 -4.79 10.81
C THR A 4 34.68 -5.57 10.05
N CYS A 5 33.74 -6.22 10.76
CA CYS A 5 32.62 -6.97 10.17
C CYS A 5 31.44 -6.07 9.76
N ALA A 6 31.26 -4.91 10.41
CA ALA A 6 30.20 -3.95 10.07
C ALA A 6 30.56 -3.16 8.79
N LEU A 7 31.78 -2.64 8.71
CA LEU A 7 32.30 -1.91 7.54
C LEU A 7 32.37 -2.74 6.25
N THR A 8 32.58 -4.06 6.37
CA THR A 8 32.61 -4.97 5.19
C THR A 8 31.21 -5.35 4.68
N LYS A 9 30.15 -5.19 5.49
CA LYS A 9 28.77 -5.34 5.03
C LYS A 9 28.25 -4.06 4.38
N GLU A 10 28.52 -2.88 4.94
CA GLU A 10 28.08 -1.57 4.41
C GLU A 10 28.55 -1.32 2.96
N LEU A 11 29.80 -1.67 2.62
CA LEU A 11 30.32 -1.53 1.25
C LEU A 11 29.69 -2.53 0.27
N LYS A 12 29.28 -3.72 0.74
CA LYS A 12 28.71 -4.76 -0.12
C LYS A 12 27.25 -4.52 -0.50
N VAL A 13 26.44 -3.87 0.34
CA VAL A 13 25.01 -3.68 0.04
C VAL A 13 24.82 -2.93 -1.27
N TRP A 14 25.53 -1.81 -1.42
CA TRP A 14 25.40 -0.96 -2.60
C TRP A 14 25.82 -1.71 -3.86
N GLU A 15 26.99 -2.36 -3.85
CA GLU A 15 27.48 -3.16 -4.99
C GLU A 15 26.47 -4.24 -5.43
N ASN A 16 25.71 -4.80 -4.50
CA ASN A 16 24.76 -5.88 -4.76
C ASN A 16 23.35 -5.42 -5.16
N ILE A 17 23.10 -4.12 -5.29
CA ILE A 17 21.82 -3.59 -5.80
C ILE A 17 21.99 -2.67 -7.02
N LEU A 18 23.22 -2.41 -7.43
CA LEU A 18 23.54 -1.58 -8.59
C LEU A 18 23.56 -2.40 -9.89
N ASP A 19 23.06 -1.82 -10.98
CA ASP A 19 23.30 -2.35 -12.32
C ASP A 19 24.72 -2.03 -12.80
N ARG A 20 25.06 -2.51 -14.00
CA ARG A 20 26.36 -2.28 -14.64
C ARG A 20 26.71 -0.79 -14.88
N TYR A 21 25.75 0.11 -14.70
CA TYR A 21 25.92 1.56 -14.85
C TYR A 21 25.95 2.28 -13.49
N GLY A 22 25.94 1.54 -12.38
CA GLY A 22 25.95 2.12 -11.04
C GLY A 22 24.59 2.71 -10.63
N HIS A 23 23.48 2.23 -11.21
CA HIS A 23 22.14 2.64 -10.79
C HIS A 23 21.47 1.58 -9.92
N PRO A 24 20.81 1.94 -8.80
CA PRO A 24 20.10 0.95 -8.00
C PRO A 24 18.88 0.42 -8.74
N ARG A 25 18.74 -0.91 -8.82
CA ARG A 25 17.66 -1.60 -9.55
C ARG A 25 17.02 -2.67 -8.69
N LEU A 26 15.68 -2.71 -8.75
CA LEU A 26 14.89 -3.75 -8.10
C LEU A 26 15.29 -5.16 -8.56
N ASP A 27 15.60 -5.35 -9.83
CA ASP A 27 15.93 -6.68 -10.36
C ASP A 27 17.25 -7.22 -9.79
N VAL A 28 18.24 -6.36 -9.61
CA VAL A 28 19.52 -6.72 -8.97
C VAL A 28 19.28 -7.00 -7.49
N ALA A 29 18.55 -6.12 -6.79
CA ALA A 29 18.18 -6.33 -5.39
C ALA A 29 17.41 -7.64 -5.17
N ARG A 30 16.49 -8.00 -6.08
CA ARG A 30 15.76 -9.28 -6.00
C ARG A 30 16.66 -10.49 -6.16
N ASN A 31 17.67 -10.44 -7.01
CA ASN A 31 18.63 -11.53 -7.16
C ASN A 31 19.49 -11.72 -5.89
N PHE A 32 19.72 -10.65 -5.14
CA PHE A 32 20.51 -10.68 -3.91
C PHE A 32 19.68 -11.09 -2.68
N PHE A 33 18.48 -10.51 -2.51
CA PHE A 33 17.66 -10.68 -1.31
C PHE A 33 16.66 -11.83 -1.36
N LEU A 34 16.44 -12.49 -2.50
CA LEU A 34 15.48 -13.59 -2.60
C LEU A 34 16.20 -14.95 -2.66
N PRO A 35 15.79 -15.94 -1.85
CA PRO A 35 14.67 -15.92 -0.89
C PRO A 35 14.98 -15.12 0.38
N LEU A 36 14.07 -14.21 0.77
CA LEU A 36 14.29 -13.30 1.92
C LEU A 36 14.20 -14.06 3.25
N GLN A 37 15.23 -13.92 4.08
CA GLN A 37 15.22 -14.34 5.48
C GLN A 37 14.97 -13.16 6.43
N GLN A 38 14.58 -13.44 7.69
CA GLN A 38 14.27 -12.39 8.67
C GLN A 38 15.52 -11.57 9.05
N GLU A 39 16.67 -12.22 9.12
CA GLU A 39 17.98 -11.62 9.40
C GLU A 39 18.47 -10.67 8.31
N ASP A 40 17.97 -10.80 7.08
CA ASP A 40 18.32 -9.94 5.95
C ASP A 40 17.46 -8.67 5.88
N VAL A 41 16.39 -8.59 6.69
CA VAL A 41 15.46 -7.46 6.67
C VAL A 41 16.16 -6.12 6.95
N PRO A 42 17.04 -5.97 7.97
CA PRO A 42 17.75 -4.71 8.18
C PRO A 42 18.55 -4.27 6.96
N LEU A 43 19.25 -5.19 6.32
CA LEU A 43 20.06 -4.93 5.11
C LEU A 43 19.20 -4.52 3.92
N LEU A 44 18.01 -5.13 3.79
CA LEU A 44 17.01 -4.76 2.80
C LEU A 44 16.49 -3.32 3.01
N LEU A 45 16.39 -2.86 4.26
CA LEU A 45 15.95 -1.50 4.55
C LEU A 45 16.96 -0.48 4.02
N GLU A 46 18.25 -0.67 4.31
CA GLU A 46 19.33 0.17 3.81
C GLU A 46 19.35 0.22 2.27
N ALA A 47 19.26 -0.96 1.63
CA ALA A 47 19.17 -1.08 0.17
C ALA A 47 17.97 -0.33 -0.41
N PHE A 48 16.82 -0.42 0.25
CA PHE A 48 15.60 0.27 -0.17
C PHE A 48 15.73 1.78 -0.02
N GLU A 49 16.30 2.30 1.07
CA GLU A 49 16.49 3.74 1.28
C GLU A 49 17.37 4.36 0.19
N PHE A 50 18.46 3.69 -0.17
CA PHE A 50 19.31 4.13 -1.28
C PHE A 50 18.58 4.09 -2.61
N TRP A 51 17.86 3.00 -2.91
CA TRP A 51 17.03 2.94 -4.10
C TRP A 51 15.95 4.03 -4.10
N GLN A 52 15.33 4.35 -2.96
CA GLN A 52 14.25 5.32 -2.80
C GLN A 52 14.74 6.75 -2.99
N THR A 53 15.90 7.09 -2.43
CA THR A 53 16.52 8.42 -2.48
C THR A 53 17.28 8.70 -3.78
N TYR A 54 17.58 7.67 -4.59
CA TYR A 54 18.25 7.82 -5.88
C TYR A 54 17.38 8.51 -6.95
N ASP A 55 17.44 9.83 -7.09
CA ASP A 55 16.54 10.54 -7.98
C ASP A 55 16.72 10.16 -9.47
N GLU A 56 15.59 9.79 -10.09
CA GLU A 56 15.49 9.49 -11.51
C GLU A 56 14.42 10.38 -12.13
N TYR A 57 14.63 10.78 -13.36
CA TYR A 57 13.77 11.68 -14.11
C TYR A 57 13.41 11.05 -15.44
N GLY A 58 12.12 11.09 -15.75
CA GLY A 58 11.62 10.83 -17.09
C GLY A 58 11.83 12.04 -17.96
N LEU A 59 12.55 11.86 -19.07
CA LEU A 59 12.77 12.90 -20.05
C LEU A 59 11.73 12.81 -21.15
N ILE A 60 11.04 13.93 -21.36
CA ILE A 60 10.10 14.13 -22.45
C ILE A 60 10.58 15.31 -23.26
N GLU A 61 10.61 15.16 -24.57
CA GLU A 61 10.92 16.25 -25.48
C GLU A 61 9.66 16.64 -26.24
N GLY A 62 9.33 17.92 -26.20
CA GLY A 62 8.28 18.55 -27.00
C GLY A 62 8.89 19.24 -28.20
N GLU A 63 8.30 19.06 -29.37
CA GLU A 63 8.61 19.83 -30.57
C GLU A 63 7.34 20.54 -31.04
N ASN A 64 7.42 21.86 -31.21
CA ASN A 64 6.34 22.66 -31.78
C ASN A 64 6.38 22.51 -33.31
N GLN A 65 5.33 21.95 -33.90
CA GLN A 65 5.27 21.67 -35.34
C GLN A 65 5.13 22.93 -36.21
N VAL A 66 4.76 24.07 -35.62
CA VAL A 66 4.57 25.35 -36.33
C VAL A 66 5.83 26.20 -36.26
N THR A 67 6.43 26.34 -35.06
CA THR A 67 7.58 27.22 -34.83
C THR A 67 8.93 26.50 -34.92
N GLY A 68 8.95 25.17 -34.83
CA GLY A 68 10.17 24.36 -34.71
C GLY A 68 10.84 24.46 -33.33
N GLU A 69 10.21 25.12 -32.35
CA GLU A 69 10.72 25.23 -30.99
C GLU A 69 10.79 23.86 -30.32
N ARG A 70 11.86 23.60 -29.55
CA ARG A 70 12.05 22.36 -28.80
C ARG A 70 12.11 22.64 -27.31
N LEU A 71 11.32 21.89 -26.54
CA LEU A 71 11.31 21.92 -25.09
C LEU A 71 11.70 20.56 -24.52
N TYR A 72 12.45 20.57 -23.42
CA TYR A 72 12.77 19.37 -22.67
C TYR A 72 12.17 19.47 -21.27
N LEU A 73 11.38 18.47 -20.91
CA LEU A 73 10.81 18.33 -19.58
C LEU A 73 11.47 17.14 -18.89
N ALA A 74 12.00 17.41 -17.70
CA ALA A 74 12.47 16.39 -16.78
C ALA A 74 11.45 16.24 -15.64
N ILE A 75 10.78 15.11 -15.55
CA ILE A 75 9.77 14.84 -14.54
C ILE A 75 10.30 13.78 -13.59
N LYS A 76 10.42 14.12 -12.30
CA LYS A 76 10.88 13.16 -11.28
C LYS A 76 10.00 11.90 -11.28
N CYS A 77 10.63 10.76 -11.40
CA CYS A 77 9.99 9.45 -11.45
C CYS A 77 9.29 9.15 -10.12
N SER A 78 8.09 8.58 -10.20
CA SER A 78 7.31 8.19 -9.02
C SER A 78 7.75 6.82 -8.50
N LYS A 79 8.77 6.80 -7.64
CA LYS A 79 9.23 5.58 -6.96
C LYS A 79 8.50 5.38 -5.64
N ARG A 80 8.25 4.13 -5.24
CA ARG A 80 7.62 3.83 -3.94
C ARG A 80 8.35 4.56 -2.81
N GLY A 81 7.59 5.25 -1.97
CA GLY A 81 8.11 5.96 -0.81
C GLY A 81 8.75 7.31 -1.12
N ASN A 82 8.94 7.72 -2.38
CA ASN A 82 9.43 9.07 -2.65
C ASN A 82 8.30 10.13 -2.61
N ASP A 83 8.72 11.39 -2.55
CA ASP A 83 7.87 12.59 -2.58
C ASP A 83 6.80 12.57 -3.68
N VAL A 84 7.17 12.20 -4.91
CA VAL A 84 6.25 12.15 -6.05
C VAL A 84 5.18 11.07 -5.86
N PHE A 85 5.57 9.87 -5.44
CA PHE A 85 4.64 8.78 -5.14
C PHE A 85 3.70 9.17 -4.01
N ALA A 86 4.23 9.81 -2.97
CA ALA A 86 3.50 10.23 -1.80
C ALA A 86 2.43 11.27 -2.16
N SER A 87 2.80 12.28 -2.94
CA SER A 87 1.88 13.31 -3.47
C SER A 87 0.77 12.68 -4.32
N ARG A 88 1.13 11.76 -5.23
CA ARG A 88 0.16 11.02 -6.05
C ARG A 88 -0.80 10.19 -5.20
N LEU A 89 -0.29 9.52 -4.15
CA LEU A 89 -1.11 8.74 -3.24
C LEU A 89 -2.09 9.62 -2.45
N LYS A 90 -1.60 10.73 -1.89
CA LYS A 90 -2.41 11.70 -1.15
C LYS A 90 -3.54 12.26 -2.02
N ARG A 91 -3.24 12.64 -3.26
CA ARG A 91 -4.26 13.09 -4.23
C ARG A 91 -5.28 11.99 -4.52
N LYS A 92 -4.82 10.76 -4.77
CA LYS A 92 -5.68 9.62 -5.07
C LYS A 92 -6.59 9.22 -3.90
N LEU A 93 -6.18 9.45 -2.66
CA LEU A 93 -6.95 9.12 -1.46
C LEU A 93 -7.66 10.34 -0.83
N GLY A 94 -7.43 11.54 -1.35
CA GLY A 94 -8.00 12.79 -0.83
C GLY A 94 -9.54 12.80 -0.80
N PHE A 95 -10.18 12.02 -1.68
CA PHE A 95 -11.65 11.88 -1.69
C PHE A 95 -12.21 11.25 -0.42
N LEU A 96 -11.44 10.41 0.29
CA LEU A 96 -11.89 9.78 1.54
C LEU A 96 -12.15 10.81 2.64
N ARG A 97 -11.48 11.96 2.57
CA ARG A 97 -11.74 13.09 3.48
C ARG A 97 -13.11 13.75 3.22
N LYS A 98 -13.70 13.53 2.05
CA LYS A 98 -14.98 14.12 1.61
C LYS A 98 -16.18 13.21 1.85
N TRP A 99 -15.99 11.98 2.33
CA TRP A 99 -17.12 11.09 2.63
C TRP A 99 -17.95 11.65 3.79
N SER A 100 -19.27 11.72 3.59
CA SER A 100 -20.22 11.96 4.67
C SER A 100 -20.02 10.91 5.76
N ASP A 101 -19.96 11.32 7.04
CA ASP A 101 -19.77 10.42 8.17
C ASP A 101 -21.02 9.59 8.41
N VAL A 102 -21.24 8.58 7.56
CA VAL A 102 -22.28 7.58 7.75
C VAL A 102 -21.94 6.78 8.99
N LYS A 103 -22.75 6.93 10.03
CA LYS A 103 -22.65 6.16 11.28
C LYS A 103 -23.44 4.88 11.12
N PHE A 104 -22.79 3.75 11.36
CA PHE A 104 -23.44 2.44 11.42
C PHE A 104 -24.03 2.19 12.81
N PHE A 105 -23.34 2.63 13.85
CA PHE A 105 -23.81 2.59 15.23
C PHE A 105 -23.02 3.55 16.13
N SER A 106 -23.46 3.68 17.38
CA SER A 106 -22.90 4.52 18.43
C SER A 106 -22.95 3.81 19.79
N LEU A 107 -22.25 4.37 20.80
CA LEU A 107 -22.26 3.79 22.15
C LEU A 107 -23.65 3.79 22.81
N LYS A 108 -24.49 4.78 22.46
CA LYS A 108 -25.83 4.91 23.05
C LYS A 108 -26.75 3.76 22.61
N ASP A 109 -26.48 3.15 21.47
CA ASP A 109 -27.32 2.09 20.91
C ASP A 109 -27.25 0.81 21.75
N PHE A 110 -26.13 0.57 22.45
CA PHE A 110 -25.94 -0.57 23.34
C PHE A 110 -26.66 -0.44 24.69
N ASN A 111 -27.17 0.75 25.02
CA ASN A 111 -27.99 0.96 26.22
C ASN A 111 -29.49 0.74 25.95
N THR A 112 -29.85 0.45 24.70
CA THR A 112 -31.21 0.09 24.33
C THR A 112 -31.36 -1.43 24.37
N HIS A 113 -32.55 -1.96 24.64
CA HIS A 113 -32.83 -3.40 24.54
C HIS A 113 -32.76 -3.93 23.09
N LYS A 114 -32.18 -3.17 22.14
CA LYS A 114 -32.05 -3.55 20.74
C LYS A 114 -30.68 -4.16 20.47
N THR A 115 -30.67 -5.21 19.66
CA THR A 115 -29.44 -5.76 19.10
C THR A 115 -28.80 -4.77 18.14
N VAL A 116 -27.55 -4.36 18.42
CA VAL A 116 -26.78 -3.50 17.52
C VAL A 116 -26.14 -4.35 16.42
N LYS A 117 -26.33 -3.95 15.17
CA LYS A 117 -25.76 -4.65 14.01
C LYS A 117 -24.90 -3.72 13.15
N THR A 118 -23.97 -4.29 12.41
CA THR A 118 -23.20 -3.57 11.39
C THR A 118 -22.98 -4.43 10.15
N ARG A 119 -22.78 -3.77 9.01
CA ARG A 119 -22.31 -4.40 7.76
C ARG A 119 -20.85 -4.06 7.43
N LEU A 120 -20.19 -3.30 8.30
CA LEU A 120 -18.84 -2.78 8.10
C LEU A 120 -17.87 -3.39 9.11
N LEU A 121 -16.99 -4.25 8.61
CA LEU A 121 -16.00 -4.96 9.42
C LEU A 121 -14.58 -4.51 9.09
N TRP A 122 -13.74 -4.46 10.12
CA TRP A 122 -12.30 -4.46 10.01
C TRP A 122 -11.79 -5.86 10.30
N VAL A 123 -11.10 -6.45 9.34
CA VAL A 123 -10.55 -7.80 9.44
C VAL A 123 -9.05 -7.75 9.26
N THR A 124 -8.31 -8.45 10.10
CA THR A 124 -6.89 -8.69 9.86
C THR A 124 -6.62 -10.16 9.60
N LEU A 125 -5.70 -10.42 8.67
CA LEU A 125 -5.19 -11.77 8.40
C LEU A 125 -3.70 -11.76 8.73
N THR A 126 -3.27 -12.55 9.70
CA THR A 126 -1.85 -12.65 10.10
C THR A 126 -1.35 -14.02 9.73
N TYR A 127 -0.28 -14.08 8.93
CA TYR A 127 0.35 -15.34 8.57
C TYR A 127 0.95 -16.01 9.81
N ASP A 128 0.77 -17.33 9.93
CA ASP A 128 1.46 -18.14 10.92
C ASP A 128 2.85 -18.50 10.40
N SER A 129 3.89 -17.98 11.06
CA SER A 129 5.29 -18.19 10.69
C SER A 129 5.76 -19.64 10.82
N LYS A 130 4.96 -20.52 11.42
CA LYS A 130 5.27 -21.95 11.53
C LYS A 130 4.90 -22.76 10.29
N LYS A 131 4.15 -22.18 9.34
CA LYS A 131 3.61 -22.92 8.19
C LYS A 131 4.56 -23.05 7.01
N CYS A 132 5.31 -22.00 6.73
CA CYS A 132 6.22 -21.93 5.59
C CYS A 132 7.25 -20.83 5.83
N SER A 133 8.24 -20.74 4.94
CA SER A 133 9.26 -19.69 5.02
C SER A 133 8.66 -18.29 4.81
N LEU A 134 9.38 -17.26 5.24
CA LEU A 134 9.03 -15.87 4.98
C LEU A 134 8.85 -15.61 3.48
N HIS A 135 9.71 -16.21 2.66
CA HIS A 135 9.68 -16.07 1.22
C HIS A 135 8.41 -16.67 0.60
N ASP A 136 8.10 -17.92 0.93
CA ASP A 136 6.92 -18.62 0.41
C ASP A 136 5.64 -17.92 0.84
N ALA A 137 5.57 -17.45 2.09
CA ALA A 137 4.45 -16.68 2.59
C ALA A 137 4.18 -15.44 1.72
N TRP A 138 5.22 -14.71 1.31
CA TRP A 138 5.05 -13.54 0.44
C TRP A 138 4.70 -13.90 -1.02
N LEU A 139 5.12 -15.06 -1.52
CA LEU A 139 4.70 -15.54 -2.85
C LEU A 139 3.20 -15.87 -2.85
N ASP A 140 2.73 -16.60 -1.84
CA ASP A 140 1.42 -17.24 -1.83
C ASP A 140 0.30 -16.39 -1.19
N CYS A 141 0.63 -15.44 -0.32
CA CYS A 141 -0.35 -14.69 0.48
C CYS A 141 -1.52 -14.09 -0.31
N MET A 142 -1.29 -13.71 -1.57
CA MET A 142 -2.31 -13.12 -2.43
C MET A 142 -3.33 -14.15 -2.94
N GLN A 143 -2.88 -15.36 -3.28
CA GLN A 143 -3.75 -16.46 -3.68
C GLN A 143 -4.63 -16.87 -2.50
N GLU A 144 -4.06 -16.94 -1.30
CA GLU A 144 -4.76 -17.32 -0.08
C GLU A 144 -5.76 -16.26 0.39
N TYR A 145 -5.38 -14.98 0.30
CA TYR A 145 -6.30 -13.86 0.47
C TYR A 145 -7.47 -13.94 -0.53
N ASN A 146 -7.20 -14.28 -1.80
CA ASN A 146 -8.24 -14.39 -2.82
C ASN A 146 -9.20 -15.54 -2.52
N LEU A 147 -8.70 -16.68 -2.02
CA LEU A 147 -9.53 -17.78 -1.55
C LEU A 147 -10.40 -17.34 -0.37
N PHE A 148 -9.81 -16.68 0.63
CA PHE A 148 -10.52 -16.14 1.79
C PHE A 148 -11.70 -15.26 1.38
N ILE A 149 -11.46 -14.23 0.55
CA ILE A 149 -12.52 -13.30 0.16
C ILE A 149 -13.57 -13.95 -0.76
N THR A 150 -13.17 -14.92 -1.59
CA THR A 150 -14.10 -15.68 -2.43
C THR A 150 -15.04 -16.52 -1.58
N ASN A 151 -14.51 -17.23 -0.58
CA ASN A 151 -15.33 -18.02 0.33
C ASN A 151 -16.31 -17.15 1.12
N LEU A 152 -15.89 -15.98 1.59
CA LEU A 152 -16.80 -15.05 2.25
C LEU A 152 -17.90 -14.55 1.30
N ARG A 153 -17.57 -14.22 0.05
CA ARG A 153 -18.57 -13.80 -0.95
C ARG A 153 -19.58 -14.89 -1.28
N ASN A 154 -19.13 -16.14 -1.34
CA ASN A 154 -20.02 -17.28 -1.59
C ASN A 154 -21.09 -17.45 -0.50
N LYS A 155 -20.78 -17.07 0.75
CA LYS A 155 -21.72 -17.18 1.88
C LYS A 155 -22.54 -15.91 2.12
N TYR A 156 -21.90 -14.75 2.10
CA TYR A 156 -22.50 -13.49 2.52
C TYR A 156 -22.86 -12.56 1.36
N GLY A 157 -22.74 -13.03 0.12
CA GLY A 157 -23.08 -12.27 -1.07
C GLY A 157 -22.02 -11.22 -1.44
N LYS A 158 -22.46 -10.08 -1.96
CA LYS A 158 -21.53 -9.04 -2.42
C LYS A 158 -20.78 -8.37 -1.26
N ILE A 159 -19.45 -8.38 -1.37
CA ILE A 159 -18.54 -7.73 -0.42
C ILE A 159 -17.63 -6.74 -1.15
N ASP A 160 -17.74 -5.49 -0.73
CA ASP A 160 -16.85 -4.42 -1.13
C ASP A 160 -15.63 -4.40 -0.21
N VAL A 161 -14.45 -4.36 -0.81
CA VAL A 161 -13.19 -4.57 -0.09
C VAL A 161 -12.25 -3.40 -0.30
N LEU A 162 -11.66 -2.96 0.79
CA LEU A 162 -10.44 -2.19 0.81
C LEU A 162 -9.38 -2.98 1.56
N ARG A 163 -8.28 -3.29 0.88
CA ARG A 163 -7.19 -4.13 1.41
C ARG A 163 -5.91 -3.32 1.45
N PHE A 164 -5.18 -3.47 2.54
CA PHE A 164 -3.77 -3.17 2.69
C PHE A 164 -3.03 -4.47 3.06
N ILE A 165 -1.79 -4.58 2.62
CA ILE A 165 -0.89 -5.67 3.02
C ILE A 165 0.42 -5.01 3.47
N GLN A 166 0.98 -5.52 4.56
CA GLN A 166 2.24 -5.06 5.12
C GLN A 166 2.96 -6.23 5.81
N PRO A 167 4.29 -6.16 5.98
CA PRO A 167 4.99 -7.05 6.91
C PRO A 167 4.51 -6.82 8.34
N PHE A 168 4.46 -7.90 9.13
CA PHE A 168 4.19 -7.79 10.55
C PHE A 168 5.33 -7.02 11.23
N PRO A 169 5.05 -5.93 11.97
CA PRO A 169 6.05 -4.95 12.35
C PRO A 169 6.86 -5.31 13.60
N SER A 170 6.48 -6.34 14.35
CA SER A 170 7.14 -6.67 15.62
C SER A 170 8.45 -7.42 15.39
N SER A 171 9.59 -6.77 15.62
CA SER A 171 10.94 -7.35 15.47
C SER A 171 11.28 -8.44 16.48
N GLU A 172 10.52 -8.54 17.57
CA GLU A 172 10.76 -9.49 18.66
C GLU A 172 9.92 -10.78 18.51
N GLY A 173 9.06 -10.85 17.49
CA GLY A 173 8.15 -11.98 17.28
C GLY A 173 8.55 -12.86 16.10
N ALA A 174 8.23 -14.15 16.19
CA ALA A 174 8.42 -15.11 15.09
C ALA A 174 7.70 -14.71 13.79
N ALA A 175 6.65 -13.88 13.89
CA ALA A 175 5.93 -13.34 12.74
C ALA A 175 6.60 -12.13 12.06
N PHE A 176 7.74 -11.62 12.56
CA PHE A 176 8.40 -10.44 12.00
C PHE A 176 8.59 -10.57 10.48
N GLY A 177 8.19 -9.54 9.73
CA GLY A 177 8.32 -9.55 8.28
C GLY A 177 7.26 -10.36 7.52
N TYR A 178 6.54 -11.29 8.17
CA TYR A 178 5.51 -12.10 7.49
C TYR A 178 4.31 -11.26 7.04
N PRO A 179 3.58 -11.71 5.99
CA PRO A 179 2.41 -10.99 5.49
C PRO A 179 1.34 -10.76 6.58
N HIS A 180 0.89 -9.52 6.66
CA HIS A 180 -0.21 -9.10 7.51
C HIS A 180 -1.19 -8.23 6.71
N PHE A 181 -2.40 -8.74 6.51
CA PHE A 181 -3.45 -8.02 5.80
C PHE A 181 -4.30 -7.21 6.75
N HIS A 182 -4.67 -6.03 6.28
CA HIS A 182 -5.71 -5.22 6.89
C HIS A 182 -6.81 -4.96 5.88
N LEU A 183 -8.01 -5.38 6.23
CA LEU A 183 -9.17 -5.36 5.36
C LEU A 183 -10.27 -4.51 5.99
N VAL A 184 -10.88 -3.66 5.18
CA VAL A 184 -12.19 -3.09 5.46
C VAL A 184 -13.17 -3.76 4.51
N LEU A 185 -14.11 -4.49 5.09
CA LEU A 185 -15.13 -5.27 4.38
C LEU A 185 -16.48 -4.62 4.61
N LEU A 186 -17.12 -4.19 3.52
CA LEU A 186 -18.49 -3.70 3.53
C LEU A 186 -19.38 -4.75 2.85
N PHE A 187 -20.20 -5.40 3.66
CA PHE A 187 -21.15 -6.42 3.23
C PHE A 187 -22.42 -5.73 2.73
N GLN A 188 -22.90 -6.10 1.54
CA GLN A 188 -24.10 -5.47 0.96
C GLN A 188 -25.38 -6.22 1.34
N GLU A 189 -25.25 -7.50 1.68
CA GLU A 189 -26.37 -8.45 1.85
C GLU A 189 -26.35 -9.13 3.24
N ALA A 190 -25.38 -8.81 4.09
CA ALA A 190 -25.22 -9.41 5.42
C ALA A 190 -24.93 -8.34 6.49
N GLU A 191 -25.39 -8.62 7.71
CA GLU A 191 -25.16 -7.79 8.90
C GLU A 191 -24.78 -8.68 10.08
N PHE A 192 -23.96 -8.13 10.98
CA PHE A 192 -23.33 -8.85 12.07
C PHE A 192 -23.66 -8.20 13.41
N GLU A 193 -23.96 -9.00 14.43
CA GLU A 193 -24.24 -8.50 15.77
C GLU A 193 -22.96 -8.00 16.45
N VAL A 194 -22.99 -6.75 16.91
CA VAL A 194 -21.86 -6.07 17.52
C VAL A 194 -21.97 -6.10 19.04
N PHE A 195 -20.84 -6.23 19.74
CA PHE A 195 -20.75 -6.01 21.17
C PHE A 195 -19.46 -5.27 21.57
N PRO A 196 -19.52 -4.37 22.58
CA PRO A 196 -18.35 -3.66 23.09
C PRO A 196 -17.50 -4.58 23.97
N ARG A 197 -16.17 -4.39 23.91
CA ARG A 197 -15.21 -5.07 24.79
C ARG A 197 -14.03 -4.14 25.08
N PHE A 198 -13.54 -4.13 26.31
CA PHE A 198 -12.26 -3.49 26.62
C PHE A 198 -11.12 -4.45 26.30
N GLU A 199 -10.14 -3.97 25.54
CA GLU A 199 -8.93 -4.72 25.21
C GLU A 199 -7.71 -3.84 25.42
N ALA A 200 -6.66 -4.41 26.02
CA ALA A 200 -5.35 -3.79 26.08
C ALA A 200 -4.75 -3.75 24.68
N ASP A 201 -4.22 -2.59 24.29
CA ASP A 201 -3.39 -2.48 23.10
C ASP A 201 -1.96 -3.02 23.35
N SER A 202 -1.10 -2.90 22.33
CA SER A 202 0.30 -3.34 22.42
C SER A 202 1.13 -2.60 23.47
N GLU A 203 0.64 -1.46 23.97
CA GLU A 203 1.27 -0.66 25.02
C GLU A 203 0.61 -0.91 26.39
N GLY A 204 -0.28 -1.90 26.49
CA GLY A 204 -1.00 -2.25 27.72
C GLY A 204 -2.16 -1.31 28.05
N LYS A 205 -2.47 -0.35 27.17
CA LYS A 205 -3.55 0.61 27.40
C LYS A 205 -4.89 0.01 26.99
N ASN A 206 -5.81 -0.06 27.95
CA ASN A 206 -7.16 -0.52 27.69
C ASN A 206 -7.91 0.47 26.80
N SER A 207 -8.40 -0.02 25.68
CA SER A 207 -9.22 0.72 24.74
C SER A 207 -10.53 -0.03 24.48
N LEU A 208 -11.60 0.73 24.27
CA LEU A 208 -12.88 0.17 23.90
C LEU A 208 -12.85 -0.25 22.42
N VAL A 209 -13.04 -1.53 22.17
CA VAL A 209 -13.17 -2.11 20.83
C VAL A 209 -14.57 -2.67 20.62
N PHE A 210 -14.98 -2.79 19.37
CA PHE A 210 -16.25 -3.40 19.00
C PHE A 210 -15.98 -4.73 18.31
N ARG A 211 -16.49 -5.82 18.87
CA ARG A 211 -16.37 -7.18 18.36
C ARG A 211 -17.69 -7.62 17.72
N VAL A 212 -17.64 -8.70 16.94
CA VAL A 212 -18.82 -9.31 16.33
C VAL A 212 -19.02 -10.72 16.86
N LYS A 213 -20.28 -11.13 17.06
CA LYS A 213 -20.60 -12.47 17.56
C LYS A 213 -20.23 -13.57 16.57
N GLU A 214 -20.34 -13.27 15.28
CA GLU A 214 -20.13 -14.20 14.16
C GLU A 214 -18.63 -14.38 13.81
N LYS A 215 -17.70 -13.97 14.67
CA LYS A 215 -16.25 -14.10 14.42
C LYS A 215 -15.88 -15.52 13.98
N TYR A 216 -16.26 -16.54 14.74
CA TYR A 216 -15.89 -17.92 14.44
C TYR A 216 -16.54 -18.44 13.15
N GLU A 217 -17.72 -17.93 12.79
CA GLU A 217 -18.38 -18.24 11.53
C GLU A 217 -17.61 -17.65 10.34
N ILE A 218 -17.12 -16.41 10.47
CA ILE A 218 -16.25 -15.77 9.48
C ILE A 218 -14.94 -16.55 9.33
N GLU A 219 -14.37 -17.04 10.43
CA GLU A 219 -13.15 -17.87 10.40
C GLU A 219 -13.36 -19.19 9.67
N ALA A 220 -14.40 -19.93 10.07
CA ALA A 220 -14.75 -21.21 9.46
C ALA A 220 -15.10 -21.05 7.98
N GLN A 221 -15.83 -19.99 7.60
CA GLN A 221 -16.18 -19.73 6.22
C GLN A 221 -14.97 -19.26 5.41
N GLY A 222 -14.19 -18.33 5.93
CA GLY A 222 -13.05 -17.76 5.24
C GLY A 222 -12.01 -18.81 4.88
N LYS A 223 -11.84 -19.84 5.74
CA LYS A 223 -10.84 -20.91 5.57
C LYS A 223 -9.42 -20.36 5.35
N TYR A 224 -9.12 -19.19 5.92
CA TYR A 224 -7.75 -18.72 5.95
C TYR A 224 -7.00 -19.61 6.93
N HIS A 225 -5.87 -20.16 6.50
CA HIS A 225 -5.20 -21.23 7.23
C HIS A 225 -4.47 -20.73 8.49
N SER A 226 -4.31 -19.41 8.65
CA SER A 226 -3.63 -18.74 9.77
C SER A 226 -4.62 -17.91 10.61
N PHE A 227 -4.16 -16.85 11.26
CA PHE A 227 -4.97 -16.09 12.21
C PHE A 227 -5.87 -15.06 11.52
N ILE A 228 -7.11 -14.96 11.99
CA ILE A 228 -8.09 -13.96 11.57
C ILE A 228 -8.54 -13.17 12.81
N ASP A 229 -8.45 -11.85 12.77
CA ASP A 229 -9.08 -10.98 13.76
C ASP A 229 -10.23 -10.19 13.14
N VAL A 230 -11.34 -10.03 13.85
CA VAL A 230 -12.53 -9.32 13.35
C VAL A 230 -12.99 -8.29 14.37
N LYS A 231 -13.10 -7.03 13.94
CA LYS A 231 -13.69 -5.92 14.69
C LYS A 231 -14.77 -5.23 13.86
N ALA A 232 -15.74 -4.63 14.52
CA ALA A 232 -16.75 -3.78 13.90
C ALA A 232 -16.25 -2.33 13.81
N LEU A 233 -16.53 -1.65 12.70
CA LEU A 233 -16.29 -0.21 12.55
C LEU A 233 -17.59 0.56 12.73
N LYS A 234 -17.54 1.62 13.54
CA LYS A 234 -18.71 2.43 13.89
C LYS A 234 -19.16 3.41 12.80
N SER A 235 -18.27 3.82 11.89
CA SER A 235 -18.60 4.81 10.86
C SER A 235 -17.66 4.81 9.66
N ALA A 236 -18.10 5.44 8.56
CA ALA A 236 -17.29 5.71 7.38
C ALA A 236 -16.06 6.58 7.68
N ARG A 237 -16.14 7.46 8.69
CA ARG A 237 -14.98 8.23 9.16
C ARG A 237 -13.92 7.34 9.81
N ALA A 238 -14.31 6.28 10.51
CA ALA A 238 -13.35 5.30 11.04
C ALA A 238 -12.56 4.62 9.92
N VAL A 239 -13.23 4.28 8.81
CA VAL A 239 -12.58 3.79 7.58
C VAL A 239 -11.62 4.84 7.04
N SER A 240 -12.10 6.07 6.84
CA SER A 240 -11.30 7.15 6.25
C SER A 240 -10.03 7.45 7.04
N ASN A 241 -10.13 7.56 8.38
CA ASN A 241 -8.98 7.74 9.27
C ASN A 241 -7.99 6.57 9.16
N TYR A 242 -8.52 5.35 9.04
CA TYR A 242 -7.71 4.15 8.88
C TYR A 242 -6.92 4.17 7.56
N VAL A 243 -7.59 4.47 6.45
CA VAL A 243 -6.92 4.56 5.14
C VAL A 243 -5.88 5.66 5.12
N VAL A 244 -6.20 6.84 5.65
CA VAL A 244 -5.27 7.96 5.72
C VAL A 244 -4.04 7.56 6.52
N LYS A 245 -4.20 6.94 7.70
CA LYS A 245 -3.09 6.43 8.51
C LYS A 245 -2.20 5.46 7.74
N TYR A 246 -2.78 4.48 7.04
CA TYR A 246 -1.98 3.52 6.26
C TYR A 246 -1.34 4.15 5.03
N ALA A 247 -2.02 5.09 4.39
CA ALA A 247 -1.45 5.83 3.28
C ALA A 247 -0.26 6.68 3.72
N GLU A 248 -0.37 7.40 4.85
CA GLU A 248 0.71 8.19 5.42
C GLU A 248 1.90 7.31 5.81
N ASN A 249 1.63 6.17 6.46
CA ASN A 249 2.65 5.17 6.80
C ASN A 249 3.33 4.54 5.57
N VAL A 250 2.77 4.60 4.36
CA VAL A 250 3.42 4.04 3.15
C VAL A 250 3.92 5.12 2.19
N ALA A 251 3.40 6.35 2.31
CA ALA A 251 3.74 7.47 1.45
C ALA A 251 4.90 8.30 2.00
N TYR A 252 4.89 8.58 3.30
CA TYR A 252 5.73 9.63 3.91
C TYR A 252 6.43 9.18 5.19
N GLY A 253 6.16 7.98 5.68
CA GLY A 253 6.67 7.59 7.00
C GLY A 253 8.19 7.40 6.97
N GLU A 254 8.91 8.24 7.70
CA GLU A 254 10.28 8.00 8.16
C GLU A 254 10.31 6.99 9.32
N SER A 255 9.14 6.59 9.82
CA SER A 255 9.05 5.57 10.88
C SER A 255 9.61 4.23 10.39
N SER A 256 10.29 3.50 11.27
CA SER A 256 10.78 2.14 10.98
C SER A 256 9.71 1.21 10.38
N LYS A 257 8.45 1.35 10.82
CA LYS A 257 7.29 0.59 10.30
C LYS A 257 6.95 0.91 8.84
N ALA A 258 7.10 2.17 8.45
CA ALA A 258 6.86 2.63 7.09
C ALA A 258 7.94 2.16 6.12
N LEU A 259 9.19 2.19 6.60
CA LEU A 259 10.35 1.76 5.86
C LEU A 259 10.31 0.26 5.57
N ILE A 260 10.11 -0.59 6.60
CA ILE A 260 9.97 -2.04 6.40
C ILE A 260 8.81 -2.40 5.48
N ASN A 261 7.67 -1.70 5.62
CA ASN A 261 6.54 -1.93 4.74
C ASN A 261 6.90 -1.60 3.29
N SER A 262 7.51 -0.44 3.04
CA SER A 262 7.88 -0.04 1.68
C SER A 262 8.94 -0.95 1.07
N ALA A 263 9.95 -1.34 1.84
CA ALA A 263 11.06 -2.18 1.40
C ALA A 263 10.62 -3.60 1.03
N VAL A 264 9.86 -4.28 1.90
CA VAL A 264 9.37 -5.64 1.63
C VAL A 264 8.38 -5.63 0.45
N MET A 265 7.49 -4.64 0.40
CA MET A 265 6.53 -4.50 -0.70
C MET A 265 7.19 -4.16 -2.03
N TRP A 266 8.29 -3.40 -2.01
CA TRP A 266 9.14 -3.14 -3.16
C TRP A 266 9.78 -4.42 -3.66
N LEU A 267 10.46 -5.16 -2.77
CA LEU A 267 11.14 -6.41 -3.10
C LEU A 267 10.20 -7.42 -3.77
N TYR A 268 9.03 -7.65 -3.18
CA TYR A 268 8.03 -8.61 -3.69
C TYR A 268 7.06 -8.04 -4.75
N ARG A 269 7.27 -6.79 -5.20
CA ARG A 269 6.42 -6.10 -6.20
C ARG A 269 4.93 -6.07 -5.84
N LYS A 270 4.61 -5.99 -4.55
CA LYS A 270 3.23 -6.04 -4.08
C LYS A 270 2.58 -4.65 -4.12
N GLN A 271 1.29 -4.60 -4.41
CA GLN A 271 0.53 -3.35 -4.41
C GLN A 271 0.24 -2.90 -2.97
N THR A 272 0.48 -1.63 -2.64
CA THR A 272 0.24 -1.07 -1.29
C THR A 272 -1.19 -1.29 -0.80
N TYR A 273 -2.17 -1.04 -1.68
CA TYR A 273 -3.58 -1.20 -1.37
C TYR A 273 -4.39 -1.53 -2.61
N SER A 274 -5.53 -2.21 -2.43
CA SER A 274 -6.52 -2.42 -3.49
C SER A 274 -7.91 -2.09 -2.98
N MET A 275 -8.74 -1.52 -3.86
CA MET A 275 -10.08 -1.07 -3.53
C MET A 275 -11.08 -1.55 -4.59
N SER A 276 -12.19 -2.16 -4.15
CA SER A 276 -13.24 -2.66 -5.04
C SER A 276 -13.99 -1.54 -5.77
N GLY A 277 -14.61 -1.89 -6.91
CA GLY A 277 -15.18 -0.92 -7.87
C GLY A 277 -16.38 -0.12 -7.37
N SER A 278 -17.09 -0.56 -6.34
CA SER A 278 -18.17 0.16 -5.64
C SER A 278 -17.64 1.34 -4.83
N PHE A 279 -16.57 1.16 -4.06
CA PHE A 279 -15.81 2.27 -3.48
C PHE A 279 -15.26 3.20 -4.57
N ARG A 280 -15.04 2.68 -5.79
CA ARG A 280 -14.62 3.41 -6.98
C ARG A 280 -15.78 4.01 -7.82
N ARG A 281 -17.04 3.68 -7.55
CA ARG A 281 -18.18 4.30 -8.26
C ARG A 281 -18.47 5.69 -7.70
N SER A 282 -18.14 5.93 -6.43
CA SER A 282 -17.96 7.28 -5.87
C SER A 282 -16.76 8.05 -6.48
N TYR A 283 -16.03 7.49 -7.44
CA TYR A 283 -14.79 8.01 -8.03
C TYR A 283 -14.91 8.36 -9.53
N HIS A 284 -16.10 8.21 -10.13
CA HIS A 284 -16.24 8.31 -11.59
C HIS A 284 -16.02 9.71 -12.21
N ASP A 285 -15.72 10.74 -11.42
CA ASP A 285 -15.42 12.08 -11.93
C ASP A 285 -13.94 12.30 -12.35
N LEU A 286 -13.02 11.36 -12.08
CA LEU A 286 -11.57 11.61 -12.26
C LEU A 286 -10.83 10.65 -13.20
N MET A 287 -11.52 9.72 -13.89
CA MET A 287 -10.87 8.82 -14.85
C MET A 287 -11.68 8.50 -16.11
N VAL A 288 -12.50 9.43 -16.59
CA VAL A 288 -13.20 9.21 -17.87
C VAL A 288 -12.23 9.22 -19.08
N THR A 289 -10.98 9.67 -18.92
CA THR A 289 -10.11 9.98 -20.07
C THR A 289 -8.77 9.27 -20.09
N LYS A 290 -8.67 7.94 -19.96
CA LYS A 290 -7.38 7.23 -20.18
C LYS A 290 -7.43 5.85 -20.84
N GLN A 291 -8.21 5.67 -21.91
CA GLN A 291 -8.00 4.54 -22.81
C GLN A 291 -8.15 4.95 -24.29
N GLY A 292 -7.08 4.74 -25.07
CA GLY A 292 -7.17 4.53 -26.52
C GLY A 292 -7.03 5.74 -27.47
N SER A 293 -6.65 6.93 -27.02
CA SER A 293 -6.49 8.07 -27.91
C SER A 293 -5.24 7.95 -28.81
N LYS A 294 -5.42 8.05 -30.14
CA LYS A 294 -4.32 8.25 -31.11
C LYS A 294 -3.79 9.70 -31.13
N VAL A 295 -4.37 10.58 -30.31
CA VAL A 295 -4.10 12.02 -30.26
C VAL A 295 -3.67 12.41 -28.84
N GLN A 296 -2.62 13.22 -28.70
CA GLN A 296 -2.24 13.75 -27.40
C GLN A 296 -3.28 14.78 -26.97
N LEU A 297 -3.81 14.67 -25.76
CA LEU A 297 -4.86 15.55 -25.25
C LEU A 297 -4.34 16.38 -24.07
N MET A 298 -4.83 17.61 -23.95
CA MET A 298 -4.73 18.44 -22.75
C MET A 298 -5.53 17.84 -21.58
N LEU A 299 -5.35 18.39 -20.37
CA LEU A 299 -6.03 17.90 -19.16
C LEU A 299 -7.56 18.00 -19.22
N ASP A 300 -8.09 18.93 -20.02
CA ASP A 300 -9.51 19.13 -20.30
C ASP A 300 -10.04 18.24 -21.44
N GLY A 301 -9.18 17.46 -22.09
CA GLY A 301 -9.54 16.58 -23.20
C GLY A 301 -9.46 17.22 -24.59
N ALA A 302 -9.04 18.49 -24.70
CA ALA A 302 -8.81 19.12 -26.00
C ALA A 302 -7.57 18.51 -26.69
N PRO A 303 -7.54 18.38 -28.03
CA PRO A 303 -6.35 17.93 -28.74
C PRO A 303 -5.19 18.92 -28.55
N LEU A 304 -4.00 18.37 -28.36
CA LEU A 304 -2.76 19.13 -28.32
C LEU A 304 -2.26 19.30 -29.76
N GLU A 305 -2.62 20.41 -30.39
CA GLU A 305 -2.47 20.58 -31.85
C GLU A 305 -1.06 21.01 -32.29
N GLU A 306 -0.36 21.82 -31.51
CA GLU A 306 0.92 22.40 -31.94
C GLU A 306 2.16 21.64 -31.45
N TRP A 307 2.05 20.91 -30.34
CA TRP A 307 3.19 20.26 -29.69
C TRP A 307 3.13 18.75 -29.83
N VAL A 308 4.22 18.14 -30.28
CA VAL A 308 4.40 16.68 -30.25
C VAL A 308 5.39 16.30 -29.17
N TRP A 309 4.92 15.56 -28.18
CA TRP A 309 5.77 15.06 -27.09
C TRP A 309 6.27 13.65 -27.38
N SER A 310 7.57 13.43 -27.19
CA SER A 310 8.24 12.14 -27.34
C SER A 310 8.99 11.76 -26.06
N TRP A 311 8.90 10.49 -25.68
CA TRP A 311 9.64 9.95 -24.54
C TRP A 311 11.10 9.71 -24.93
N ARG A 312 12.03 10.28 -24.16
CA ARG A 312 13.48 10.15 -24.39
C ARG A 312 14.18 9.20 -23.41
N GLY A 313 13.45 8.66 -22.44
CA GLY A 313 13.96 7.67 -21.49
C GLY A 313 14.06 8.19 -20.06
N VAL A 314 14.65 7.38 -19.19
CA VAL A 314 14.95 7.74 -17.81
C VAL A 314 16.42 8.13 -17.69
N ARG A 315 16.71 9.16 -16.88
CA ARG A 315 18.07 9.58 -16.52
C ARG A 315 18.17 9.79 -15.02
N SER A 316 19.37 9.61 -14.47
CA SER A 316 19.63 9.94 -13.06
C SER A 316 19.75 11.45 -12.87
N GLY A 317 19.36 11.95 -11.70
CA GLY A 317 19.54 13.37 -11.36
C GLY A 317 21.00 13.82 -11.50
N ALA A 318 21.93 12.97 -11.08
CA ALA A 318 23.38 13.20 -11.22
C ALA A 318 23.80 13.38 -12.69
N SER A 319 23.33 12.53 -13.60
CA SER A 319 23.66 12.63 -15.04
C SER A 319 23.12 13.90 -15.71
N MET A 320 22.10 14.53 -15.12
CA MET A 320 21.49 15.76 -15.64
C MET A 320 22.01 17.03 -14.96
N GLY A 321 22.93 16.91 -13.98
CA GLY A 321 23.35 18.05 -13.15
C GLY A 321 22.21 18.64 -12.31
N ALA A 322 21.10 17.92 -12.14
CA ALA A 322 19.94 18.38 -11.40
C ALA A 322 20.16 18.16 -9.90
N GLN A 323 20.40 19.25 -9.15
CA GLN A 323 20.30 19.27 -7.69
C GLN A 323 18.97 19.95 -7.31
N GLY A 324 18.00 19.20 -6.79
CA GLY A 324 16.73 19.75 -6.29
C GLY A 324 15.46 19.18 -6.93
N VAL A 325 14.31 19.53 -6.33
CA VAL A 325 12.96 19.06 -6.70
C VAL A 325 12.43 19.90 -7.86
N TRP A 326 12.31 19.29 -9.04
CA TRP A 326 11.59 19.88 -10.18
C TRP A 326 10.18 19.28 -10.24
N LEU A 327 9.22 20.00 -9.66
CA LEU A 327 7.81 19.78 -9.89
C LEU A 327 7.33 20.86 -10.85
N LEU A 328 7.02 20.48 -12.10
CA LEU A 328 6.01 21.21 -12.85
C LEU A 328 4.66 20.88 -12.20
N GLU A 329 3.99 21.91 -11.68
CA GLU A 329 2.65 21.83 -11.10
C GLU A 329 1.62 21.26 -12.07
#